data_AF-A0A175RGA4-F1
#
_entry.id   AF-A0A175RGA4-F1
#
_cell.length_a   1.000
_cell.length_b   1.000
_cell.length_c   1.000
_cell.angle_alpha   90.00
_cell.angle_beta   90.00
_cell.angle_gamma   90.00
#
_symmetry.space_group_name_H-M   'P 1'
#
loop_
_entity.id
_entity.type
_entity.pdbx_description
1 polymer ?
#
loop_
_entity_poly.entity_id
_entity_poly.type
_entity_poly.pdbx_seq_one_letter_code
_entity_poly.pdbx_strand_id
1 'polypeptide(L)'
;MGQNRRYGTDVSRAAVNEFLTRPYPVTLTREEIGPEPPTSVSDGEVVEVWLRFVEVRVQERAVVVAYTDRAVQVEVARRDGSRYRVWVWQGAVTAPGRER
;
A
#
# COMPACT_ATOMS: atom_id res chain seq x y z
N MET A 1 -0.35 -43.80 -18.07
CA MET A 1 -0.88 -43.18 -16.85
C MET A 1 0.00 -41.99 -16.49
N GLY A 2 -0.44 -40.77 -16.80
CA GLY A 2 0.27 -39.54 -16.43
C GLY A 2 -0.75 -38.58 -15.82
N GLN A 3 -0.72 -38.44 -14.50
CA GLN A 3 -1.55 -37.48 -13.78
C GLN A 3 -1.07 -36.07 -14.15
N ASN A 4 -1.85 -35.39 -14.99
CA ASN A 4 -1.70 -33.97 -15.24
C ASN A 4 -2.27 -33.24 -14.01
N ARG A 5 -1.45 -32.97 -12.99
CA ARG A 5 -1.83 -32.10 -11.87
C ARG A 5 -1.93 -30.66 -12.38
N ARG A 6 -3.08 -30.31 -12.92
CA ARG A 6 -3.46 -28.90 -13.09
C ARG A 6 -3.82 -28.39 -11.70
N TYR A 7 -2.96 -27.55 -11.12
CA TYR A 7 -3.33 -26.73 -9.96
C TYR A 7 -4.48 -25.83 -10.41
N GLY A 8 -5.71 -26.25 -10.10
CA GLY A 8 -6.89 -25.42 -10.27
C GLY A 8 -6.79 -24.30 -9.24
N THR A 9 -6.43 -23.10 -9.70
CA THR A 9 -6.73 -21.91 -8.92
C THR A 9 -8.23 -21.69 -9.03
N ASP A 10 -9.01 -22.41 -8.23
CA ASP A 10 -10.45 -22.15 -8.04
C ASP A 10 -10.57 -20.85 -7.24
N VAL A 11 -10.20 -19.72 -7.86
CA VAL A 11 -10.58 -18.41 -7.35
C VAL A 11 -12.06 -18.29 -7.62
N SER A 12 -12.86 -18.47 -6.57
CA SER A 12 -14.30 -18.34 -6.70
C SER A 12 -14.65 -16.93 -7.20
N ARG A 13 -15.71 -16.82 -8.00
CA ARG A 13 -16.25 -15.52 -8.43
C ARG A 13 -16.53 -14.58 -7.24
N ALA A 14 -16.90 -15.16 -6.10
CA ALA A 14 -17.10 -14.42 -4.85
C ALA A 14 -15.79 -13.78 -4.36
N ALA A 15 -14.68 -14.52 -4.33
CA ALA A 15 -13.37 -13.99 -3.92
C ALA A 15 -12.86 -12.90 -4.88
N VAL A 16 -13.08 -13.06 -6.20
CA VAL A 16 -12.76 -12.02 -7.20
C VAL A 16 -13.59 -10.76 -6.96
N ASN A 17 -14.91 -10.91 -6.80
CA ASN A 17 -15.80 -9.78 -6.58
C ASN A 17 -15.46 -9.06 -5.27
N GLU A 18 -15.16 -9.79 -4.20
CA GLU A 18 -14.71 -9.22 -2.94
C GLU A 18 -13.42 -8.42 -3.14
N PHE A 19 -12.42 -9.00 -3.82
CA PHE A 19 -11.17 -8.29 -4.10
C PHE A 19 -11.38 -7.00 -4.90
N LEU A 20 -12.23 -7.02 -5.94
CA LEU A 20 -12.51 -5.88 -6.80
C LEU A 20 -13.35 -4.79 -6.13
N THR A 21 -14.15 -5.13 -5.13
CA THR A 21 -15.01 -4.17 -4.41
C THR A 21 -14.39 -3.64 -3.13
N ARG A 22 -13.27 -4.22 -2.69
CA ARG A 22 -12.54 -3.72 -1.52
C ARG A 22 -12.04 -2.29 -1.76
N PRO A 23 -12.32 -1.35 -0.85
CA PRO A 23 -11.78 -0.01 -0.93
C PRO A 23 -10.26 -0.03 -1.02
N TYR A 24 -9.72 0.78 -1.93
CA TYR A 24 -8.27 1.01 -2.07
C TYR A 24 -8.02 2.51 -1.88
N PRO A 25 -6.96 2.91 -1.15
CA PRO A 25 -6.69 4.32 -0.96
C PRO A 25 -6.24 4.97 -2.27
N VAL A 26 -6.55 6.25 -2.42
CA VAL A 26 -6.07 7.08 -3.52
C VAL A 26 -4.55 7.24 -3.36
N THR A 27 -3.82 6.76 -4.36
CA THR A 27 -2.36 6.95 -4.46
C THR A 27 -2.05 8.21 -5.25
N LEU A 28 -0.93 8.85 -4.93
CA LEU A 28 -0.42 9.95 -5.75
C LEU A 28 -0.14 9.51 -7.19
N THR A 29 -0.34 10.44 -8.13
CA THR A 29 0.02 10.27 -9.54
C THR A 29 1.53 10.39 -9.74
N ARG A 30 2.03 10.05 -10.93
CA ARG A 30 3.46 10.20 -11.25
C ARG A 30 3.91 11.66 -11.17
N GLU A 31 3.08 12.58 -11.63
CA GLU A 31 3.35 14.02 -11.62
C GLU A 31 3.47 14.54 -10.18
N GLU A 32 2.64 14.02 -9.28
CA GLU A 32 2.67 14.34 -7.85
C GLU A 32 3.91 13.76 -7.15
N ILE A 33 4.27 12.50 -7.44
CA ILE A 33 5.47 11.83 -6.91
C ILE A 33 6.75 12.56 -7.34
N GLY A 34 6.77 13.08 -8.58
CA GLY A 34 7.89 13.76 -9.20
C GLY A 34 8.62 12.91 -10.25
N PRO A 35 9.50 13.53 -11.06
CA PRO A 35 10.19 12.86 -12.17
C PRO A 35 11.37 12.00 -11.72
N GLU A 36 11.90 12.26 -10.52
CA GLU A 36 13.09 11.56 -10.00
C GLU A 36 12.78 10.10 -9.70
N PRO A 37 13.73 9.18 -9.97
CA PRO A 37 13.58 7.79 -9.60
C PRO A 37 13.48 7.66 -8.06
N PRO A 38 12.50 6.92 -7.54
CA PRO A 38 12.35 6.76 -6.09
C PRO A 38 13.49 5.95 -5.49
N THR A 39 13.96 6.37 -4.31
CA THR A 39 14.93 5.60 -3.53
C THR A 39 14.19 4.48 -2.82
N SER A 40 14.56 3.23 -3.10
CA SER A 40 13.96 2.04 -2.47
C SER A 40 14.57 1.78 -1.09
N VAL A 41 13.74 1.31 -0.15
CA VAL A 41 14.12 1.00 1.23
C VAL A 41 13.79 -0.47 1.51
N SER A 42 14.79 -1.26 1.90
CA SER A 42 14.64 -2.69 2.16
C SER A 42 14.21 -3.02 3.59
N ASP A 43 14.66 -2.23 4.57
CA ASP A 43 14.30 -2.36 5.99
C ASP A 43 13.63 -1.07 6.46
N GLY A 44 12.39 -0.90 6.00
CA GLY A 44 11.60 0.30 6.19
C GLY A 44 11.24 0.58 7.64
N GLU A 45 11.26 1.86 8.02
CA GLU A 45 10.71 2.28 9.31
C GLU A 45 9.19 2.08 9.34
N VAL A 46 8.67 1.63 10.49
CA VAL A 46 7.23 1.63 10.75
C VAL A 46 6.79 3.05 11.07
N VAL A 47 5.76 3.55 10.39
CA VAL A 47 5.25 4.92 10.50
C VAL A 47 3.74 4.93 10.70
N GLU A 48 3.23 6.02 11.26
CA GLU A 48 1.80 6.36 11.19
C GLU A 48 1.56 7.14 9.89
N VAL A 49 0.56 6.75 9.11
CA VAL A 49 0.24 7.38 7.83
C VAL A 49 -1.24 7.70 7.70
N TRP A 50 -1.54 8.91 7.22
CA TRP A 50 -2.89 9.29 6.81
C TRP A 50 -3.17 8.83 5.39
N LEU A 51 -4.12 7.91 5.25
CA LEU A 51 -4.59 7.40 3.97
C LEU A 51 -5.93 8.02 3.60
N ARG A 52 -6.04 8.44 2.33
CA ARG A 52 -7.29 8.95 1.77
C ARG A 52 -7.94 7.87 0.93
N PHE A 53 -9.16 7.51 1.27
CA PHE A 53 -10.09 6.80 0.40
C PHE A 53 -11.03 7.82 -0.26
N VAL A 54 -11.83 7.39 -1.23
CA VAL A 54 -12.76 8.29 -1.94
C VAL A 54 -13.67 9.04 -0.97
N GLU A 55 -14.19 8.36 0.05
CA GLU A 55 -15.18 8.91 0.99
C GLU A 55 -14.64 9.19 2.39
N VAL A 56 -13.52 8.56 2.79
CA VAL A 56 -13.02 8.62 4.18
C VAL A 56 -11.51 8.83 4.24
N ARG A 57 -11.03 9.32 5.39
CA ARG A 57 -9.61 9.38 5.72
C ARG A 57 -9.38 8.57 6.98
N VAL A 58 -8.32 7.77 6.98
CA VAL A 58 -7.97 6.90 8.10
C VAL A 58 -6.48 7.01 8.39
N GLN A 59 -6.12 6.83 9.65
CA GLN A 59 -4.72 6.71 10.06
C GLN A 59 -4.39 5.23 10.23
N GLU A 60 -3.29 4.79 9.66
CA GLU A 60 -2.85 3.39 9.69
C GLU A 60 -1.36 3.30 10.02
N ARG A 61 -0.95 2.14 10.56
CA ARG A 61 0.46 1.78 10.67
C ARG A 61 0.94 1.16 9.38
N ALA A 62 2.06 1.63 8.86
CA ALA A 62 2.63 1.17 7.60
C ALA A 62 4.16 1.12 7.66
N VAL A 63 4.79 0.47 6.68
CA VAL A 63 6.25 0.40 6.53
C VAL A 63 6.68 1.24 5.34
N VAL A 64 7.68 2.10 5.49
CA VAL A 64 8.25 2.88 4.37
C VAL A 64 9.03 1.96 3.43
N VAL A 65 8.67 1.90 2.15
CA VAL A 65 9.35 1.03 1.17
C VAL A 65 10.07 1.80 0.07
N ALA A 66 9.72 3.07 -0.14
CA ALA A 66 10.44 3.97 -1.02
C ALA A 66 10.14 5.43 -0.70
N TYR A 67 10.95 6.35 -1.18
CA TYR A 67 10.67 7.78 -1.08
C TYR A 67 11.23 8.58 -2.27
N THR A 68 10.67 9.77 -2.45
CA THR A 68 11.23 10.87 -3.24
C THR A 68 11.32 12.11 -2.33
N ASP A 69 11.80 13.23 -2.88
CA ASP A 69 11.80 14.51 -2.16
C ASP A 69 10.39 15.03 -1.84
N ARG A 70 9.34 14.49 -2.47
CA ARG A 70 7.95 14.96 -2.34
C ARG A 70 7.03 13.95 -1.67
N ALA A 71 7.29 12.66 -1.88
CA ALA A 71 6.38 11.60 -1.55
C ALA A 71 7.07 10.43 -0.88
N VAL A 72 6.29 9.62 -0.17
CA VAL A 72 6.72 8.38 0.47
C VAL A 72 5.80 7.27 0.00
N GLN A 73 6.38 6.15 -0.41
CA GLN A 73 5.65 4.93 -0.65
C GLN A 73 5.64 4.10 0.63
N VAL A 74 4.45 3.72 1.06
CA VAL A 74 4.27 2.87 2.24
C VAL A 74 3.61 1.56 1.85
N GLU A 75 3.96 0.50 2.55
CA GLU A 75 3.31 -0.80 2.50
C GLU A 75 2.42 -0.97 3.73
N VAL A 76 1.13 -1.22 3.51
CA VAL A 76 0.12 -1.38 4.56
C VAL A 76 -0.33 -2.83 4.56
N ALA A 77 -0.34 -3.45 5.75
CA ALA A 77 -0.91 -4.78 5.94
C ALA A 77 -2.39 -4.67 6.30
N ARG A 78 -3.24 -5.39 5.57
CA ARG A 78 -4.67 -5.53 5.87
C ARG A 78 -4.89 -6.67 6.87
N ARG A 79 -6.03 -6.64 7.55
CA ARG A 79 -6.44 -7.67 8.53
C ARG A 79 -6.56 -9.07 7.93
N ASP A 80 -6.82 -9.16 6.63
CA ASP A 80 -6.90 -10.42 5.89
C ASP A 80 -5.53 -10.97 5.45
N GLY A 81 -4.44 -10.34 5.88
CA GLY A 81 -3.07 -10.71 5.55
C GLY A 81 -2.59 -10.20 4.18
N SER A 82 -3.46 -9.62 3.36
CA SER A 82 -3.05 -8.99 2.11
C SER A 82 -2.29 -7.68 2.38
N ARG A 83 -1.42 -7.30 1.45
CA ARG A 83 -0.66 -6.05 1.53
C ARG A 83 -0.90 -5.22 0.30
N TYR A 84 -0.79 -3.91 0.47
CA TYR A 84 -0.86 -3.00 -0.66
C TYR A 84 0.09 -1.83 -0.46
N ARG A 85 0.51 -1.22 -1.57
CA ARG A 85 1.43 -0.08 -1.59
C ARG A 85 0.72 1.16 -2.10
N VAL A 86 1.03 2.28 -1.49
CA VAL A 86 0.42 3.57 -1.80
C VAL A 86 1.45 4.67 -1.65
N TRP A 87 1.48 5.59 -2.62
CA TRP A 87 2.24 6.82 -2.50
C TRP A 87 1.41 7.88 -1.79
N VAL A 88 2.02 8.53 -0.82
CA VAL A 88 1.44 9.64 -0.05
C VAL A 88 2.43 10.80 -0.01
N TRP A 89 1.94 12.02 0.24
CA TRP A 89 2.80 13.16 0.49
C TRP A 89 3.63 12.95 1.76
N GLN A 90 4.87 13.45 1.81
CA GLN A 90 5.71 13.33 3.02
C GLN A 90 5.00 13.81 4.29
N GLY A 91 4.23 14.90 4.20
CA GLY A 91 3.47 15.45 5.34
C GLY A 91 2.30 14.57 5.83
N ALA A 92 1.96 13.49 5.11
CA ALA A 92 0.97 12.52 5.54
C ALA A 92 1.57 11.40 6.44
N VAL A 93 2.90 11.38 6.61
CA VAL A 93 3.64 10.36 7.35
C VAL A 93 4.21 10.96 8.64
N THR A 94 4.09 10.24 9.75
CA THR A 94 4.68 10.60 11.05
C THR A 94 5.49 9.42 11.60
N ALA A 95 6.74 9.67 11.97
CA ALA A 95 7.59 8.69 12.64
C ALA A 95 7.08 8.44 14.08
N PRO A 96 6.98 7.18 14.53
CA PRO A 96 6.55 6.87 15.88
C PRO A 96 7.59 7.40 16.88
N GLY A 97 7.14 8.24 17.82
CA GLY A 97 8.01 8.83 18.85
C GLY A 97 8.54 10.23 18.52
N ARG A 98 8.20 10.80 17.35
CA ARG A 98 8.39 12.23 17.08
C ARG A 98 7.13 13.00 17.48
N GLU A 99 6.75 12.91 18.76
CA GLU A 99 5.84 13.89 19.34
C GLU A 99 6.54 15.26 19.29
N ARG A 100 5.89 16.25 18.67
CA ARG A 100 6.28 17.66 18.78
C ARG A 100 5.64 18.27 20.01
#